data_AF-A0A4Q2ZEB6-F1
#
_entry.id   AF-A0A4Q2ZEB6-F1
#
_cell.length_a   1.000
_cell.length_b   1.000
_cell.length_c   1.000
_cell.angle_alpha   90.00
_cell.angle_beta   90.00
_cell.angle_gamma   90.00
#
_symmetry.space_group_name_H-M   'P 1'
#
loop_
_entity.id
_entity.type
_entity.pdbx_description
1 polymer ?
#
loop_
_entity_poly.entity_id
_entity_poly.type
_entity_poly.pdbx_seq_one_letter_code
_entity_poly.pdbx_strand_id
1 'polypeptide(L)'
;MNKPSGAPSKIVQGPDGSSDSDAFINDPDEDFRLVALAQKGDMRAYDALVTRHRGRIYAMIRNMIHQEADAWDLSQEVFIKAWHALPRFEAKAKFSTWLYRIAHNAVYDWTRKRKIDSAGELNDEIFEKERIDSASFTTPSGGESPDTT
;
A
#
# COMPACT_ATOMS: atom_id res chain seq x y z
N MET A 1 -39.50 48.83 7.43
CA MET A 1 -38.08 48.62 7.81
C MET A 1 -37.87 47.21 8.34
N ASN A 2 -36.88 46.52 7.77
CA ASN A 2 -35.97 45.56 8.40
C ASN A 2 -36.37 44.08 8.65
N LYS A 3 -35.86 43.25 7.71
CA LYS A 3 -35.12 41.96 7.86
C LYS A 3 -35.77 40.77 8.60
N PRO A 4 -35.83 39.57 7.97
CA PRO A 4 -35.99 38.32 8.70
C PRO A 4 -34.64 37.73 9.14
N SER A 5 -34.63 37.28 10.40
CA SER A 5 -33.95 36.10 10.95
C SER A 5 -32.47 35.86 10.61
N GLY A 6 -31.61 36.08 11.62
CA GLY A 6 -30.22 35.63 11.65
C GLY A 6 -30.00 34.52 12.67
N ALA A 7 -29.28 33.49 12.20
CA ALA A 7 -28.42 32.52 12.91
C ALA A 7 -29.07 31.34 13.69
N PRO A 8 -28.32 30.23 13.93
CA PRO A 8 -27.03 29.81 13.36
C PRO A 8 -27.03 28.41 12.70
N SER A 9 -26.03 28.23 11.83
CA SER A 9 -25.61 26.98 11.17
C SER A 9 -25.67 25.75 12.07
N LYS A 10 -26.35 24.70 11.59
CA LYS A 10 -26.08 23.34 12.05
C LYS A 10 -24.75 22.90 11.47
N ILE A 11 -23.77 22.77 12.36
CA ILE A 11 -22.54 22.01 12.15
C ILE A 11 -22.97 20.59 11.80
N VAL A 12 -22.76 20.18 10.55
CA VAL A 12 -22.84 18.79 10.13
C VAL A 12 -21.63 18.10 10.76
N GLN A 13 -21.88 17.43 11.88
CA GLN A 13 -20.98 16.46 12.47
C GLN A 13 -20.86 15.32 11.43
N GLY A 14 -19.70 15.23 10.77
CA GLY A 14 -19.38 14.10 9.90
C GLY A 14 -19.37 12.82 10.73
N PRO A 15 -19.72 11.66 10.15
CA PRO A 15 -19.64 10.40 10.87
C PRO A 15 -18.18 10.17 11.26
N ASP A 16 -17.92 10.22 12.57
CA ASP A 16 -16.82 9.46 13.15
C ASP A 16 -17.08 7.98 12.83
N GLY A 17 -16.02 7.26 12.52
CA GLY A 17 -16.09 5.82 12.27
C GLY A 17 -15.42 5.45 10.97
N SER A 18 -14.11 5.16 11.05
CA SER A 18 -13.41 4.10 10.32
C SER A 18 -11.91 4.19 10.61
N SER A 19 -11.44 3.62 11.72
CA SER A 19 -9.99 3.33 11.83
C SER A 19 -9.62 2.04 12.57
N ASP A 20 -10.56 1.28 13.14
CA ASP A 20 -10.21 0.04 13.85
C ASP A 20 -10.83 -1.24 13.26
N SER A 21 -11.89 -1.16 12.46
CA SER A 21 -12.54 -2.37 11.89
C SER A 21 -11.70 -3.08 10.83
N ASP A 22 -10.79 -2.37 10.17
CA ASP A 22 -9.91 -2.95 9.16
C ASP A 22 -8.69 -3.68 9.74
N ALA A 23 -8.39 -3.51 11.04
CA ALA A 23 -7.27 -4.18 11.69
C ALA A 23 -7.57 -5.66 12.01
N PHE A 24 -8.85 -6.03 12.18
CA PHE A 24 -9.26 -7.39 12.59
C PHE A 24 -9.31 -8.42 11.45
N ILE A 25 -9.23 -8.00 10.17
CA ILE A 25 -9.23 -8.93 9.02
C ILE A 25 -7.81 -9.44 8.70
N ASN A 26 -6.78 -8.71 9.12
CA ASN A 26 -5.38 -9.01 8.83
C ASN A 26 -4.62 -9.39 10.10
N ASP A 27 -4.93 -10.57 10.62
CA ASP A 27 -4.11 -11.24 11.61
C ASP A 27 -2.69 -11.48 11.05
N PRO A 28 -1.65 -10.80 11.59
CA PRO A 28 -0.27 -10.98 11.14
C PRO A 28 0.26 -12.40 11.37
N ASP A 29 -0.26 -13.11 12.36
CA ASP A 29 0.18 -14.48 12.68
C ASP A 29 -0.34 -15.46 11.64
N GLU A 30 -1.58 -15.28 11.17
CA GLU A 30 -2.13 -16.05 10.06
C GLU A 30 -1.42 -15.74 8.74
N ASP A 31 -1.10 -14.46 8.46
CA ASP A 31 -0.31 -14.09 7.29
C ASP A 31 1.07 -14.77 7.30
N PHE A 32 1.74 -14.80 8.46
CA PHE A 32 3.02 -15.49 8.61
C PHE A 32 2.91 -16.99 8.31
N ARG A 33 1.86 -17.65 8.82
CA ARG A 33 1.59 -19.08 8.55
C ARG A 33 1.36 -19.34 7.06
N LEU A 34 0.53 -18.52 6.41
CA LEU A 34 0.21 -18.64 4.99
C LEU A 34 1.44 -18.39 4.11
N VAL A 35 2.28 -17.41 4.46
CA VAL A 35 3.56 -17.15 3.78
C VAL A 35 4.46 -18.38 3.82
N ALA A 36 4.63 -18.99 4.99
CA ALA A 36 5.48 -20.17 5.15
C ALA A 36 5.01 -21.38 4.33
N LEU A 37 3.69 -21.55 4.16
CA LEU A 37 3.11 -22.58 3.29
C LEU A 37 3.28 -22.23 1.80
N ALA A 38 3.00 -20.99 1.43
CA ALA A 38 3.11 -20.51 0.06
C ALA A 38 4.57 -20.58 -0.45
N GLN A 39 5.56 -20.29 0.39
CA GLN A 39 6.99 -20.46 0.07
C GLN A 39 7.38 -21.92 -0.21
N LYS A 40 6.62 -22.89 0.30
CA LYS A 40 6.78 -24.33 0.02
C LYS A 40 6.03 -24.78 -1.24
N GLY A 41 5.38 -23.84 -1.95
CA GLY A 41 4.61 -24.12 -3.17
C GLY A 41 3.11 -24.34 -2.94
N ASP A 42 2.57 -24.09 -1.75
CA ASP A 42 1.13 -24.18 -1.51
C ASP A 42 0.39 -23.00 -2.17
N MET A 43 -0.21 -23.26 -3.32
CA MET A 43 -0.99 -22.28 -4.07
C MET A 43 -2.25 -21.82 -3.32
N ARG A 44 -2.86 -22.67 -2.49
CA ARG A 44 -4.06 -22.29 -1.71
C ARG A 44 -3.71 -21.31 -0.61
N ALA A 45 -2.55 -21.51 0.02
CA ALA A 45 -2.05 -20.56 1.01
C ALA A 45 -1.80 -19.17 0.38
N TYR A 46 -1.27 -19.14 -0.84
CA TYR A 46 -1.10 -17.88 -1.57
C TYR A 46 -2.42 -17.23 -1.97
N ASP A 47 -3.40 -18.01 -2.45
CA ASP A 47 -4.72 -17.49 -2.78
C ASP A 47 -5.43 -16.87 -1.55
N ALA A 48 -5.22 -17.45 -0.37
CA ALA A 48 -5.70 -16.88 0.89
C ALA A 48 -5.02 -15.52 1.20
N LEU A 49 -3.69 -15.39 0.98
CA LEU A 49 -3.00 -14.10 1.10
C LEU A 49 -3.57 -13.07 0.12
N VAL A 50 -3.75 -13.45 -1.15
CA VAL A 50 -4.33 -12.57 -2.18
C VAL A 50 -5.72 -12.10 -1.74
N THR A 51 -6.59 -13.02 -1.31
CA THR A 51 -7.96 -12.71 -0.90
C THR A 51 -8.01 -11.73 0.28
N ARG A 52 -7.11 -11.88 1.25
CA ARG A 52 -7.02 -11.00 2.43
C ARG A 52 -6.56 -9.58 2.08
N HIS A 53 -5.64 -9.45 1.12
CA HIS A 53 -4.96 -8.17 0.83
C HIS A 53 -5.47 -7.44 -0.42
N ARG A 54 -6.15 -8.11 -1.35
CA ARG A 54 -6.56 -7.54 -2.65
C ARG A 54 -7.35 -6.24 -2.55
N GLY A 55 -8.29 -6.16 -1.62
CA GLY A 55 -9.13 -4.97 -1.46
C GLY A 55 -8.32 -3.73 -1.06
N ARG A 56 -7.35 -3.90 -0.15
CA ARG A 56 -6.49 -2.80 0.34
C ARG A 56 -5.47 -2.37 -0.69
N ILE A 57 -4.84 -3.32 -1.38
CA ILE A 57 -3.89 -3.02 -2.46
C ILE A 57 -4.59 -2.32 -3.62
N TYR A 58 -5.77 -2.79 -4.03
CA TYR A 58 -6.57 -2.12 -5.04
C TYR A 58 -6.96 -0.71 -4.61
N ALA A 59 -7.48 -0.52 -3.39
CA ALA A 59 -7.87 0.79 -2.89
C ALA A 59 -6.68 1.77 -2.84
N MET A 60 -5.51 1.31 -2.38
CA MET A 60 -4.28 2.08 -2.37
C MET A 60 -3.90 2.54 -3.78
N ILE A 61 -3.82 1.60 -4.73
CA ILE A 61 -3.41 1.90 -6.11
C ILE A 61 -4.42 2.86 -6.77
N ARG A 62 -5.72 2.58 -6.62
CA ARG A 62 -6.80 3.44 -7.14
C ARG A 62 -6.70 4.87 -6.60
N ASN A 63 -6.37 5.03 -5.32
CA ASN A 63 -6.19 6.34 -4.70
C ASN A 63 -4.94 7.07 -5.21
N MET A 64 -3.91 6.35 -5.68
CA MET A 64 -2.68 6.96 -6.21
C MET A 64 -2.81 7.37 -7.68
N ILE A 65 -3.49 6.57 -8.51
CA ILE A 65 -3.53 6.79 -9.97
C ILE A 65 -4.85 7.37 -10.49
N HIS A 66 -5.90 7.36 -9.67
CA HIS A 66 -7.24 7.87 -10.00
C HIS A 66 -7.85 7.34 -11.32
N GLN A 67 -7.46 6.14 -11.73
CA GLN A 67 -7.98 5.45 -12.91
C GLN A 67 -8.34 4.01 -12.54
N GLU A 68 -9.60 3.65 -12.73
CA GLU A 68 -10.18 2.43 -12.18
C GLU A 68 -9.73 1.17 -12.91
N ALA A 69 -9.74 1.21 -14.25
CA ALA A 69 -9.33 0.08 -15.08
C ALA A 69 -7.85 -0.24 -14.89
N ASP A 70 -6.99 0.78 -14.97
CA ASP A 70 -5.54 0.61 -14.76
C ASP A 70 -5.23 0.15 -13.32
N ALA A 71 -6.02 0.57 -12.33
CA ALA A 71 -5.81 0.17 -10.94
C ALA A 71 -6.10 -1.32 -10.72
N TRP A 72 -7.12 -1.85 -11.40
CA TRP A 72 -7.44 -3.28 -11.37
C TRP A 72 -6.28 -4.10 -11.96
N ASP A 73 -5.81 -3.73 -13.15
CA ASP A 73 -4.73 -4.44 -13.83
C ASP A 73 -3.42 -4.37 -13.04
N LEU A 74 -3.07 -3.19 -12.54
CA LEU A 74 -1.85 -3.01 -11.76
C LEU A 74 -1.91 -3.76 -10.42
N SER A 75 -3.09 -3.84 -9.78
CA SER A 75 -3.24 -4.63 -8.56
C SER A 75 -3.00 -6.13 -8.80
N GLN A 76 -3.43 -6.67 -9.94
CA GLN A 76 -3.15 -8.05 -10.32
C GLN A 76 -1.65 -8.24 -10.58
N GLU A 77 -1.02 -7.31 -11.30
CA GLU A 77 0.43 -7.35 -11.55
C GLU A 77 1.23 -7.36 -10.24
N VAL A 78 0.80 -6.61 -9.23
CA VAL A 78 1.42 -6.60 -7.90
C VAL A 78 1.41 -7.98 -7.25
N PHE A 79 0.29 -8.69 -7.30
CA PHE A 79 0.24 -10.06 -6.77
C PHE A 79 1.11 -11.01 -7.60
N ILE A 80 1.10 -10.92 -8.92
CA ILE A 80 2.01 -11.74 -9.76
C ILE A 80 3.49 -11.50 -9.38
N LYS A 81 3.89 -10.23 -9.23
CA LYS A 81 5.24 -9.85 -8.77
C LYS A 81 5.52 -10.39 -7.36
N ALA A 82 4.56 -10.28 -6.45
CA ALA A 82 4.67 -10.81 -5.10
C ALA A 82 4.87 -12.32 -5.11
N TRP A 83 4.14 -13.09 -5.92
CA TRP A 83 4.34 -14.54 -6.05
C TRP A 83 5.78 -14.88 -6.44
N HIS A 84 6.33 -14.20 -7.45
CA HIS A 84 7.71 -14.42 -7.89
C HIS A 84 8.77 -14.00 -6.86
N ALA A 85 8.47 -12.99 -6.05
CA ALA A 85 9.38 -12.48 -5.03
C ALA A 85 9.26 -13.21 -3.68
N LEU A 86 8.14 -13.89 -3.43
CA LEU A 86 7.81 -14.56 -2.17
C LEU A 86 8.87 -15.54 -1.66
N PRO A 87 9.55 -16.36 -2.49
CA PRO A 87 10.60 -17.26 -2.02
C PRO A 87 11.79 -16.55 -1.36
N ARG A 88 12.00 -15.26 -1.65
CA ARG A 88 13.07 -14.43 -1.09
C ARG A 88 12.62 -13.59 0.11
N PHE A 89 11.34 -13.66 0.48
CA PHE A 89 10.82 -12.89 1.60
C PHE A 89 11.27 -13.49 2.93
N GLU A 90 12.08 -12.75 3.69
CA GLU A 90 12.69 -13.23 4.94
C GLU A 90 11.83 -13.02 6.19
N ALA A 91 10.57 -12.58 6.05
CA ALA A 91 9.64 -12.33 7.16
C ALA A 91 10.15 -11.40 8.28
N LYS A 92 11.17 -10.58 8.02
CA LYS A 92 11.68 -9.54 8.94
C LYS A 92 10.70 -8.37 9.16
N ALA A 93 9.73 -8.22 8.26
CA ALA A 93 8.64 -7.24 8.34
C ALA A 93 7.31 -7.96 8.10
N LYS A 94 6.19 -7.31 8.44
CA LYS A 94 4.85 -7.83 8.12
C LYS A 94 4.71 -8.02 6.60
N PHE A 95 4.04 -9.10 6.20
CA PHE A 95 3.75 -9.37 4.79
C PHE A 95 3.04 -8.19 4.11
N SER A 96 2.07 -7.58 4.80
CA SER A 96 1.38 -6.39 4.31
C SER A 96 2.35 -5.25 4.01
N THR A 97 3.29 -4.92 4.90
CA THR A 97 4.31 -3.88 4.65
C THR A 97 5.15 -4.18 3.42
N TRP A 98 5.58 -5.43 3.25
CA TRP A 98 6.34 -5.86 2.07
C TRP A 98 5.51 -5.76 0.79
N LEU A 99 4.25 -6.19 0.83
CA LEU A 99 3.33 -6.14 -0.31
C LEU A 99 3.01 -4.69 -0.74
N TYR A 100 2.85 -3.78 0.22
CA TYR A 100 2.65 -2.35 -0.05
C TYR A 100 3.85 -1.73 -0.77
N ARG A 101 5.09 -2.17 -0.47
CA ARG A 101 6.29 -1.72 -1.20
C ARG A 101 6.29 -2.19 -2.65
N ILE A 102 5.88 -3.44 -2.90
CA ILE A 102 5.72 -3.95 -4.27
C ILE A 102 4.66 -3.12 -5.02
N ALA A 103 3.53 -2.83 -4.37
CA ALA A 103 2.47 -2.01 -4.93
C ALA A 103 2.94 -0.59 -5.28
N HIS A 104 3.63 0.06 -4.34
CA HIS A 104 4.17 1.40 -4.55
C HIS A 104 5.16 1.44 -5.73
N ASN A 105 6.07 0.47 -5.79
CA ASN A 105 7.03 0.39 -6.90
C ASN A 105 6.34 0.12 -8.24
N ALA A 106 5.28 -0.69 -8.27
CA ALA A 106 4.49 -0.91 -9.47
C ALA A 106 3.78 0.37 -9.95
N VAL A 107 3.20 1.14 -9.04
CA VAL A 107 2.58 2.45 -9.34
C VAL A 107 3.60 3.46 -9.83
N TYR A 108 4.77 3.49 -9.20
CA TYR A 108 5.87 4.35 -9.61
C TYR A 108 6.33 4.02 -11.04
N ASP A 109 6.59 2.74 -11.33
CA ASP A 109 7.01 2.29 -12.66
C ASP A 109 5.94 2.59 -13.72
N TRP A 110 4.65 2.37 -13.40
CA TRP A 110 3.52 2.69 -14.28
C TRP A 110 3.43 4.19 -14.57
N THR A 111 3.57 5.03 -13.55
CA THR A 111 3.52 6.49 -13.68
C THR A 111 4.69 7.00 -14.52
N ARG A 112 5.89 6.44 -14.33
CA ARG A 112 7.07 6.76 -15.14
C ARG A 112 6.83 6.46 -16.61
N LYS A 113 6.34 5.27 -16.94
CA LYS A 113 6.06 4.87 -18.34
C LYS A 113 5.05 5.80 -19.00
N ARG A 114 3.93 6.11 -18.34
CA ARG A 114 2.94 7.06 -18.88
C ARG A 114 3.49 8.45 -19.11
N LYS A 115 4.35 8.96 -18.22
CA LYS A 115 5.00 10.26 -18.41
C LYS A 115 5.93 10.22 -19.63
N ILE A 116 6.71 9.17 -19.82
CA ILE A 116 7.58 9.01 -21.01
C ILE A 116 6.74 8.98 -22.29
N ASP A 117 5.66 8.18 -22.30
CA ASP A 117 4.76 8.06 -23.46
C ASP A 117 4.05 9.39 -23.79
N SER A 118 3.81 10.23 -22.77
CA SER A 118 3.15 11.53 -22.93
C SER A 118 4.10 12.69 -23.20
N ALA A 119 5.36 12.60 -22.75
CA ALA A 119 6.29 13.74 -22.71
C ALA A 119 7.35 13.74 -23.80
N GLY A 120 7.67 12.61 -24.44
CA GLY A 120 8.75 12.57 -25.44
C GLY A 120 10.08 13.09 -24.88
N GLU A 121 10.73 12.25 -24.07
CA GLU A 121 12.09 12.41 -23.54
C GLU A 121 12.33 13.38 -22.34
N LEU A 122 13.02 12.82 -21.34
CA LEU A 122 13.77 13.41 -20.21
C LEU A 122 13.02 13.94 -18.98
N ASN A 123 13.21 13.26 -17.82
CA ASN A 123 14.23 13.66 -16.84
C ASN A 123 14.41 12.56 -15.76
N ASP A 124 15.26 11.56 -15.97
CA ASP A 124 15.38 10.38 -15.09
C ASP A 124 15.94 10.68 -13.67
N GLU A 125 16.64 11.80 -13.49
CA GLU A 125 17.41 12.09 -12.25
C GLU A 125 16.57 12.55 -11.05
N ILE A 126 15.44 13.23 -11.27
CA ILE A 126 14.58 13.71 -10.16
C ILE A 126 13.83 12.55 -9.50
N PHE A 127 13.58 11.47 -10.24
CA PHE A 127 12.61 10.46 -9.86
C PHE A 127 13.24 9.23 -9.19
N GLU A 128 14.50 8.89 -9.49
CA GLU A 128 15.28 7.83 -8.80
C GLU A 128 15.28 7.98 -7.27
N LYS A 129 15.18 9.21 -6.74
CA LYS A 129 15.18 9.50 -5.31
C LYS A 129 13.97 8.96 -4.53
N GLU A 130 12.85 8.67 -5.20
CA GLU A 130 11.63 8.14 -4.56
C GLU A 130 11.45 6.63 -4.71
N ARG A 131 12.36 5.95 -5.43
CA ARG A 131 12.29 4.50 -5.55
C ARG A 131 12.57 3.88 -4.18
N ILE A 132 11.56 3.24 -3.60
CA ILE A 132 11.73 2.49 -2.35
C ILE A 132 12.52 1.23 -2.70
N ASP A 133 13.83 1.26 -2.44
CA ASP A 133 14.71 0.12 -2.65
C ASP A 133 14.14 -1.10 -1.95
N SER A 134 13.86 -2.16 -2.72
CA SER A 134 13.33 -3.43 -2.19
C SER A 134 14.25 -4.07 -1.14
N ALA A 135 15.53 -3.67 -1.12
CA ALA A 135 16.56 -4.11 -0.18
C ALA A 135 16.78 -3.17 1.02
N SER A 136 16.04 -2.06 1.17
CA SER A 136 16.26 -1.16 2.33
C SER A 136 16.03 -1.90 3.63
N PHE A 137 17.12 -2.04 4.38
CA PHE A 137 17.25 -2.53 5.73
C PHE A 137 16.25 -1.80 6.62
N THR A 138 15.28 -2.53 7.17
CA THR A 138 14.37 -2.01 8.19
C THR A 138 15.16 -1.92 9.50
N THR A 139 15.93 -0.86 9.70
CA THR A 139 16.27 -0.47 11.07
C THR A 139 14.95 -0.06 11.72
N PRO A 140 14.46 -0.77 12.75
CA PRO A 140 13.46 -0.16 13.61
C PRO A 140 14.17 1.02 14.26
N SER A 141 13.79 2.25 13.94
CA SER A 141 14.17 3.40 14.76
C SER A 141 13.45 3.21 16.10
N GLY A 142 14.16 2.57 17.03
CA GLY A 142 13.72 2.29 18.38
C GLY A 142 14.92 2.44 19.30
N GLY A 143 15.01 3.59 19.95
CA GLY A 143 15.78 3.77 21.18
C GLY A 143 17.00 4.67 21.07
N GLU A 144 16.80 5.98 21.06
CA GLU A 144 17.53 6.88 21.97
C GLU A 144 16.75 8.20 22.09
N SER A 145 15.90 8.28 23.12
CA SER A 145 15.53 9.56 23.70
C SER A 145 16.75 10.06 24.48
N PRO A 146 17.27 11.28 24.24
CA PRO A 146 18.34 11.81 25.05
C PRO A 146 17.77 12.08 26.44
N ASP A 147 18.32 11.38 27.43
CA ASP A 147 18.03 11.64 28.84
C ASP A 147 18.30 13.12 29.12
N THR A 148 17.25 13.80 29.54
CA THR A 148 17.28 15.22 29.87
C THR A 148 17.37 15.31 31.39
N THR A 149 18.50 15.84 31.87
CA THR A 149 18.80 16.27 33.26
C THR A 149 19.23 15.18 34.25
#